data_AF-A0A496YDU2-F1
#
_entry.id   AF-A0A496YDU2-F1
#
_cell.length_a   1.000
_cell.length_b   1.000
_cell.length_c   1.000
_cell.angle_alpha   90.00
_cell.angle_beta   90.00
_cell.angle_gamma   90.00
#
_symmetry.space_group_name_H-M   'P 1'
#
loop_
_entity.id
_entity.type
_entity.pdbx_description
1 polymer ?
#
loop_
_entity_poly.entity_id
_entity_poly.type
_entity_poly.pdbx_seq_one_letter_code
_entity_poly.pdbx_strand_id
1 'polypeptide(L)' 'MTTAGKQFKKEYRNITVRTTDGSTIRGRVNLGLQERVSDLFTKSDKPFIVVTDATHRDGAGKVLVLNKVNIVWVEPED' A
#
# COMPACT_ATOMS: atom_id res chain seq x y z
N MET A 1 5.93 0.33 34.77
CA MET A 1 4.96 -0.11 33.73
C MET A 1 5.70 -0.14 32.41
N THR A 2 6.07 -1.32 31.93
CA THR A 2 6.87 -1.51 30.72
C THR A 2 5.97 -1.39 29.50
N THR A 3 6.20 -0.38 28.66
CA THR A 3 5.57 -0.27 27.34
C THR A 3 6.00 -1.47 26.51
N ALA A 4 5.12 -2.44 26.30
CA ALA A 4 5.34 -3.51 25.34
C ALA A 4 5.51 -2.85 23.96
N GLY A 5 6.73 -2.87 23.42
CA GLY A 5 7.02 -2.33 22.09
C GLY A 5 6.16 -3.07 21.07
N LYS A 6 5.35 -2.33 20.29
CA LYS A 6 4.56 -2.93 19.21
C LYS A 6 5.53 -3.66 18.26
N GLN A 7 5.43 -4.98 18.21
CA GLN A 7 6.24 -5.80 17.32
C GLN A 7 5.82 -5.52 15.88
N PHE A 8 6.72 -4.92 15.10
CA PHE A 8 6.48 -4.69 13.67
C PHE A 8 6.43 -6.03 12.94
N LYS A 9 5.22 -6.47 12.59
CA LYS A 9 5.03 -7.64 11.74
C LYS A 9 5.11 -7.20 10.28
N LYS A 10 5.92 -7.91 9.48
CA LYS A 10 5.90 -7.76 8.02
C LYS A 10 4.72 -8.59 7.52
N GLU A 11 3.62 -7.93 7.21
CA GLU A 11 2.42 -8.57 6.68
C GLU A 11 2.09 -7.93 5.34
N TYR A 12 2.44 -8.63 4.27
CA TYR A 12 2.26 -8.13 2.92
C TYR A 12 0.92 -8.59 2.34
N ARG A 13 0.21 -7.65 1.70
CA ARG A 13 -1.06 -7.89 1.02
C ARG A 13 -0.96 -7.44 -0.42
N ASN A 14 -1.44 -8.28 -1.33
CA ASN A 14 -1.51 -7.95 -2.75
C ASN A 14 -2.63 -6.94 -2.98
N ILE A 15 -2.35 -5.95 -3.82
CA ILE A 15 -3.31 -4.92 -4.19
C ILE A 15 -3.20 -4.58 -5.67
N THR A 16 -4.32 -4.16 -6.24
CA THR A 16 -4.38 -3.41 -7.49
C THR A 16 -4.79 -1.96 -7.19
N VAL A 17 -4.09 -1.00 -7.79
CA VAL A 17 -4.32 0.45 -7.63
C VAL A 17 -4.61 1.08 -8.99
N ARG A 18 -5.62 1.95 -9.07
CA ARG A 18 -5.83 2.87 -10.19
C ARG A 18 -5.50 4.29 -9.79
N THR A 19 -4.73 4.98 -10.61
CA THR A 19 -4.36 6.39 -10.40
C THR A 19 -5.14 7.33 -11.32
N THR A 20 -5.15 8.62 -10.98
CA THR A 20 -5.89 9.68 -11.69
C THR A 20 -5.41 9.92 -13.12
N ASP A 21 -4.19 9.48 -13.45
CA ASP A 21 -3.63 9.48 -14.81
C ASP A 21 -4.09 8.26 -15.66
N GLY A 22 -4.93 7.38 -15.09
CA GLY A 22 -5.43 6.18 -15.75
C GLY A 22 -4.55 4.94 -15.58
N SER A 23 -3.37 5.05 -14.98
CA SER A 23 -2.46 3.92 -14.79
C SER A 23 -3.04 2.89 -13.82
N THR A 24 -2.78 1.60 -14.09
CA THR A 24 -3.08 0.49 -13.19
C THR A 24 -1.76 -0.11 -12.70
N ILE A 25 -1.62 -0.20 -11.38
CA ILE A 25 -0.42 -0.72 -10.72
C ILE A 25 -0.84 -1.94 -9.91
N ARG A 26 -0.16 -3.07 -10.11
CA ARG A 26 -0.26 -4.25 -9.24
C ARG A 26 0.96 -4.31 -8.35
N GLY A 27 0.81 -4.75 -7.11
CA GLY A 27 1.94 -4.91 -6.21
C GLY A 27 1.51 -5.30 -4.81
N ARG A 28 2.37 -5.04 -3.83
CA ARG A 28 2.14 -5.43 -2.43
C ARG A 28 2.38 -4.28 -1.48
N VAL A 29 1.57 -4.20 -0.42
CA VAL A 29 1.75 -3.25 0.68
C VAL A 29 1.98 -3.99 1.99
N ASN A 30 2.82 -3.43 2.86
CA ASN A 30 2.99 -3.93 4.21
C ASN A 30 1.97 -3.27 5.14
N LEU A 31 1.12 -4.05 5.79
CA LEU A 31 0.13 -3.55 6.75
C LEU A 31 0.79 -3.00 8.03
N GLY A 32 1.96 -3.53 8.41
CA GLY A 32 2.70 -3.11 9.59
C GLY A 32 1.91 -3.31 10.89
N LEU A 33 1.31 -2.23 11.39
CA LEU A 33 0.47 -2.24 12.60
C LEU A 33 -1.03 -2.17 12.30
N GLN A 34 -1.41 -2.05 11.02
CA GLN A 34 -2.80 -2.05 10.59
C GLN A 34 -3.29 -3.48 10.42
N GLU A 35 -4.58 -3.71 10.64
CA GLU A 35 -5.19 -5.03 10.42
C GLU A 35 -5.70 -5.19 8.98
N ARG A 36 -6.03 -4.09 8.31
CA ARG A 36 -6.69 -4.10 6.99
C ARG A 36 -6.02 -3.16 6.01
N VAL A 37 -6.07 -3.53 4.74
CA VAL A 37 -5.66 -2.65 3.63
C VAL A 37 -6.47 -1.36 3.66
N SER A 38 -7.79 -1.43 3.85
CA SER A 38 -8.64 -0.23 3.92
C SER A 38 -8.18 0.78 4.97
N ASP A 39 -7.77 0.33 6.17
CA ASP A 39 -7.29 1.20 7.24
C ASP A 39 -5.98 1.91 6.85
N LEU A 40 -5.08 1.19 6.18
CA LEU A 40 -3.81 1.73 5.69
C LEU A 40 -4.01 2.89 4.71
N PHE A 41 -5.03 2.79 3.86
CA PHE A 41 -5.32 3.81 2.84
C PHE A 41 -6.21 4.95 3.36
N THR A 42 -7.16 4.67 4.26
CA THR A 42 -8.20 5.64 4.66
C THR A 42 -8.01 6.27 6.03
N LYS A 43 -7.35 5.59 6.98
CA LYS A 43 -7.21 6.07 8.37
C LYS A 43 -5.80 6.59 8.69
N SER A 44 -4.79 6.20 7.93
CA SER A 44 -3.44 6.72 8.09
C SER A 44 -3.31 8.11 7.47
N ASP A 45 -2.82 9.07 8.28
CA ASP A 45 -2.47 10.44 7.94
C ASP A 45 -1.27 10.57 6.97
N LYS A 46 -0.51 9.49 6.77
CA LYS A 46 0.63 9.48 5.85
C LYS A 46 0.12 9.69 4.41
N PRO A 47 0.62 10.71 3.70
CA PRO A 47 0.12 11.06 2.37
C PRO A 47 0.59 10.08 1.27
N PHE A 48 1.60 9.26 1.57
CA PHE A 48 2.15 8.29 0.63
C PHE A 48 1.97 6.86 1.10
N ILE A 49 1.84 5.95 0.14
CA ILE A 49 1.89 4.51 0.33
C ILE A 49 3.09 3.92 -0.42
N VAL A 50 3.77 2.95 0.20
CA VAL A 50 4.87 2.23 -0.45
C VAL A 50 4.34 0.93 -1.02
N VAL A 51 4.42 0.78 -2.34
CA VAL A 51 4.06 -0.44 -3.06
C VAL A 51 5.34 -1.13 -3.51
N THR A 52 5.55 -2.36 -3.05
CA THR A 52 6.70 -3.20 -3.41
C THR A 52 6.32 -4.22 -4.48
N ASP A 53 7.30 -4.71 -5.23
CA ASP A 53 7.13 -5.61 -6.38
C ASP A 53 6.10 -5.09 -7.38
N ALA A 54 6.09 -3.76 -7.55
CA ALA A 54 5.12 -3.07 -8.36
C ALA A 54 5.32 -3.42 -9.85
N THR A 55 4.21 -3.69 -10.52
CA THR A 55 4.11 -3.91 -11.95
C THR A 55 3.16 -2.89 -12.56
N HIS A 56 3.65 -2.18 -13.56
CA HIS A 56 2.93 -1.14 -14.31
C HIS A 56 3.48 -1.09 -15.75
N ARG A 57 2.98 -0.15 -16.56
CA ARG A 57 3.32 -0.04 -17.99
C ARG A 57 4.83 -0.06 -18.26
N ASP A 58 5.61 0.60 -17.41
CA ASP A 58 7.05 0.79 -17.62
C ASP A 58 7.93 -0.30 -16.98
N GLY A 59 7.31 -1.34 -16.40
CA GLY A 59 8.01 -2.53 -15.93
C GLY A 59 7.48 -3.13 -14.63
N ALA A 60 8.17 -4.18 -14.20
CA ALA A 60 7.86 -4.98 -13.01
C ALA A 60 9.00 -4.93 -11.97
N GLY A 61 8.71 -5.40 -10.75
CA GLY A 61 9.70 -5.52 -9.68
C GLY A 61 10.18 -4.18 -9.11
N LYS A 62 9.41 -3.10 -9.30
CA LYS A 62 9.77 -1.76 -8.81
C LYS A 62 9.26 -1.54 -7.38
N VAL A 63 9.84 -0.55 -6.71
CA VAL A 63 9.27 0.04 -5.50
C VAL A 63 8.70 1.40 -5.89
N LEU A 64 7.41 1.61 -5.66
CA LEU A 64 6.73 2.87 -5.93
C LEU A 64 6.28 3.53 -4.62
N VAL A 65 6.46 4.84 -4.53
CA VAL A 65 5.94 5.67 -3.43
C VAL A 65 4.79 6.49 -4.01
N LEU A 66 3.56 6.03 -3.82
CA LEU A 66 2.37 6.62 -4.44
C LEU A 66 1.71 7.63 -3.52
N ASN A 67 1.40 8.82 -4.04
CA ASN A 67 0.59 9.80 -3.32
C ASN A 67 -0.87 9.34 -3.29
N LYS A 68 -1.47 9.23 -2.09
CA LYS A 68 -2.85 8.78 -1.89
C LYS A 68 -3.88 9.68 -2.57
N VAL A 69 -3.61 10.98 -2.68
CA VAL A 69 -4.56 11.93 -3.29
C VAL A 69 -4.74 11.69 -4.79
N ASN A 70 -3.78 11.00 -5.42
CA ASN A 70 -3.82 10.64 -6.84
C ASN A 70 -4.33 9.22 -7.08
N ILE A 71 -4.82 8.54 -6.04
CA ILE A 71 -5.42 7.21 -6.15
C ILE A 71 -6.93 7.37 -6.32
N VAL A 72 -7.47 6.74 -7.36
CA VAL A 72 -8.91 6.69 -7.63
C VAL A 72 -9.54 5.55 -6.84
N TRP A 73 -8.93 4.37 -6.86
CA TRP A 73 -9.37 3.22 -6.10
C TRP A 73 -8.23 2.24 -5.82
N VAL A 74 -8.42 1.41 -4.79
CA VAL A 74 -7.55 0.29 -4.42
C VAL A 74 -8.41 -0.93 -4.17
N GLU A 75 -8.01 -2.06 -4.74
CA GLU A 75 -8.64 -3.36 -4.54
C GLU A 75 -7.63 -4.31 -3.88
N PRO A 76 -7.90 -4.81 -2.66
CA PRO A 76 -7.19 -5.97 -2.10
C PRO A 76 -7.47 -7.22 -2.93
N GLU A 77 -6.46 -8.04 -3.23
CA GLU A 77 -6.61 -9.24 -4.08
C GLU A 77 -6.92 -10.53 -3.31
N ASP A 78 -7.25 -10.43 -2.02
CA ASP A 78 -7.55 -11.57 -1.14
C ASP A 78 -8.96 -11.54 -0.58
#